data_AF-A0AAW2NKT7-F1
#
_entry.id   AF-A0AAW2NKT7-F1
#
_cell.length_a   1.000
_cell.length_b   1.000
_cell.length_c   1.000
_cell.angle_alpha   90.00
_cell.angle_beta   90.00
_cell.angle_gamma   90.00
#
_symmetry.space_group_name_H-M   'P 1'
#
loop_
_entity.id
_entity.type
_entity.pdbx_description
1 polymer ?
#
loop_
_entity_poly.entity_id
_entity_poly.type
_entity_poly.pdbx_seq_one_letter_code
_entity_poly.pdbx_strand_id
1 'polypeptide(L)'
;MGMGMASHTHRRQLVFRFILTFSLPLVLLIMSQADLASPARTTLDVSLHFSKISLSSDDMDSEKRVNLSVYYESLCPYCANFIVNHLVNIFQTDLHNIVNLRLVPWGNTQIRSNDSYWICQHGVDECELDVTEACAINAWPRMEAHFKFIYCVERLHLMNRHADWPSCYAANGLDPKPIDDCYNNGLGYQLEKAYADETATLNPQHRFVPWVVVDNFPLQQDFENFIGYICKAYRGDSIPNACRSTSFEINSFAVATSTPQEGGIKVDMSEWLRRQTRNLLGSACAGSNPAVD
;
A
#
# COMPACT_ATOMS: atom_id res chain seq x y z
N MET A 1 23.00 63.57 38.82
CA MET A 1 22.46 63.87 37.47
C MET A 1 21.30 62.93 37.22
N GLY A 2 20.10 63.48 36.96
CA GLY A 2 18.82 62.80 36.64
C GLY A 2 18.15 62.06 37.81
N MET A 3 17.20 62.59 38.59
CA MET A 3 15.79 62.96 38.29
C MET A 3 15.05 61.85 37.50
N GLY A 4 13.95 61.24 37.94
CA GLY A 4 13.12 61.43 39.13
C GLY A 4 11.87 60.53 39.10
N MET A 5 11.14 60.53 40.23
CA MET A 5 9.71 60.21 40.47
C MET A 5 9.22 58.78 40.16
N ALA A 6 8.90 57.92 41.13
CA ALA A 6 7.76 57.95 42.08
C ALA A 6 6.37 57.92 41.40
N SER A 7 5.61 56.84 41.62
CA SER A 7 4.40 56.86 42.48
C SER A 7 3.19 56.02 41.97
N HIS A 8 2.69 55.19 42.89
CA HIS A 8 1.29 54.83 43.17
C HIS A 8 0.39 54.03 42.19
N THR A 9 0.12 52.77 42.60
CA THR A 9 -1.20 52.14 42.88
C THR A 9 -2.44 52.64 42.13
N HIS A 10 -3.20 51.73 41.49
CA HIS A 10 -4.51 51.30 42.02
C HIS A 10 -5.10 50.05 41.33
N ARG A 11 -5.59 49.17 42.18
CA ARG A 11 -6.52 48.05 42.00
C ARG A 11 -7.81 48.48 41.29
N ARG A 12 -8.35 47.67 40.37
CA ARG A 12 -9.81 47.49 40.15
C ARG A 12 -10.11 46.22 39.33
N GLN A 13 -10.79 45.28 40.01
CA GLN A 13 -11.52 44.17 39.43
C GLN A 13 -12.66 44.71 38.55
N LEU A 14 -12.94 44.06 37.42
CA LEU A 14 -14.23 44.19 36.74
C LEU A 14 -14.75 42.82 36.34
N VAL A 15 -15.81 42.45 37.05
CA VAL A 15 -16.76 41.38 36.79
C VAL A 15 -17.59 41.79 35.57
N PHE A 16 -17.67 40.96 34.53
CA PHE A 16 -18.73 41.06 33.54
C PHE A 16 -19.60 39.80 33.60
N ARG A 17 -20.75 39.96 34.27
CA ARG A 17 -21.92 39.08 34.16
C ARG A 17 -22.63 39.42 32.85
N PHE A 18 -22.84 38.45 31.98
CA PHE A 18 -23.93 38.50 31.00
C PHE A 18 -25.02 37.52 31.43
N ILE A 19 -26.12 38.10 31.90
CA ILE A 19 -27.38 37.44 32.18
C ILE A 19 -28.18 37.51 30.88
N LEU A 20 -28.50 36.36 30.29
CA LEU A 20 -29.53 36.26 29.26
C LEU A 20 -30.65 35.37 29.82
N THR A 21 -31.79 36.03 30.00
CA THR A 21 -32.99 35.56 30.69
C THR A 21 -33.81 34.62 29.80
N PHE A 22 -34.00 33.39 30.28
CA PHE A 22 -35.02 32.47 29.79
C PHE A 22 -36.41 33.08 29.96
N SER A 23 -37.20 33.09 28.90
CA SER A 23 -38.63 33.41 28.97
C SER A 23 -39.42 32.39 28.15
N LEU A 24 -40.08 31.47 28.87
CA LEU A 24 -41.23 30.72 28.37
C LEU A 24 -42.50 31.54 28.66
N PRO A 25 -43.53 31.40 27.82
CA PRO A 25 -44.87 31.26 28.35
C PRO A 25 -45.52 29.95 27.93
N LEU A 26 -46.03 29.30 28.97
CA LEU A 26 -47.02 28.25 29.06
C LEU A 26 -48.37 28.69 28.43
N VAL A 27 -48.93 27.91 27.50
CA VAL A 27 -50.38 27.84 27.26
C VAL A 27 -50.76 26.41 26.92
N LEU A 28 -51.60 25.79 27.75
CA LEU A 28 -52.20 24.46 27.59
C LEU A 28 -53.74 24.61 27.56
N LEU A 29 -54.39 23.71 26.79
CA LEU A 29 -55.83 23.38 26.72
C LEU A 29 -56.70 24.40 25.95
N ILE A 30 -57.58 24.02 25.01
CA ILE A 30 -58.80 23.21 25.22
C ILE A 30 -59.18 22.40 23.95
N MET A 31 -59.82 21.24 24.19
CA MET A 31 -60.33 20.20 23.28
C MET A 31 -61.59 20.58 22.45
N SER A 32 -61.97 19.65 21.53
CA SER A 32 -63.28 19.45 20.86
C SER A 32 -63.36 20.06 19.43
N GLN A 33 -63.73 19.38 18.35
CA GLN A 33 -64.53 18.16 18.13
C GLN A 33 -64.01 17.38 16.91
N ALA A 34 -64.26 16.07 16.94
CA ALA A 34 -64.18 15.20 15.78
C ALA A 34 -65.38 15.44 14.87
N ASP A 35 -65.14 15.47 13.55
CA ASP A 35 -66.16 15.12 12.55
C ASP A 35 -65.54 14.20 11.50
N LEU A 36 -66.20 13.07 11.31
CA LEU A 36 -65.88 12.03 10.35
C LEU A 36 -66.08 12.56 8.92
N ALA A 37 -65.03 12.50 8.10
CA ALA A 37 -65.16 12.42 6.66
C ALA A 37 -64.19 11.37 6.11
N SER A 38 -64.76 10.41 5.39
CA SER A 38 -64.18 9.19 4.83
C SER A 38 -62.81 9.38 4.14
N PRO A 39 -61.82 8.48 4.28
CA PRO A 39 -60.69 8.46 3.37
C PRO A 39 -61.16 7.84 2.05
N ALA A 40 -61.21 8.65 1.00
CA ALA A 40 -61.17 8.12 -0.36
C ALA A 40 -59.87 7.31 -0.50
N ARG A 41 -59.98 6.03 -0.88
CA ARG A 41 -58.83 5.22 -1.28
C ARG A 41 -58.22 5.83 -2.54
N THR A 42 -57.23 6.69 -2.39
CA THR A 42 -56.26 6.96 -3.44
C THR A 42 -55.24 5.83 -3.40
N THR A 43 -55.43 4.84 -4.27
CA THR A 43 -54.39 3.85 -4.58
C THR A 43 -53.24 4.61 -5.25
N LEU A 44 -52.18 4.88 -4.49
CA LEU A 44 -50.89 5.23 -5.07
C LEU A 44 -50.31 3.94 -5.64
N ASP A 45 -50.45 3.76 -6.95
CA ASP A 45 -49.66 2.79 -7.70
C ASP A 45 -48.19 3.24 -7.62
N VAL A 46 -47.46 2.71 -6.64
CA VAL A 46 -45.99 2.76 -6.64
C VAL A 46 -45.54 1.77 -7.71
N SER A 47 -45.45 2.25 -8.94
CA SER A 47 -44.77 1.51 -10.00
C SER A 47 -43.29 1.40 -9.60
N LEU A 48 -42.92 0.26 -9.01
CA LEU A 48 -41.54 -0.14 -8.79
C LEU A 48 -40.87 -0.30 -10.16
N HIS A 49 -40.32 0.80 -10.66
CA HIS A 49 -39.33 0.77 -11.72
C HIS A 49 -38.08 0.14 -11.11
N PHE A 50 -37.99 -1.20 -11.18
CA PHE A 50 -36.73 -1.90 -11.03
C PHE A 50 -35.85 -1.46 -12.21
N SER A 51 -35.11 -0.37 -12.03
CA SER A 51 -33.96 -0.10 -12.85
C SER A 51 -33.05 -1.32 -12.73
N LYS A 52 -32.96 -2.12 -13.80
CA LYS A 52 -31.89 -3.10 -13.94
C LYS A 52 -30.59 -2.31 -13.81
N ILE A 53 -29.97 -2.37 -12.65
CA ILE A 53 -28.57 -1.99 -12.49
C ILE A 53 -27.82 -2.99 -13.37
N SER A 54 -27.50 -2.59 -14.59
CA SER A 54 -26.59 -3.34 -15.43
C SER A 54 -25.23 -3.18 -14.79
N LEU A 55 -24.81 -4.12 -13.94
CA LEU A 55 -23.40 -4.26 -13.60
C LEU A 55 -22.65 -4.35 -14.93
N SER A 56 -21.74 -3.41 -15.17
CA SER A 56 -20.81 -3.51 -16.29
C SER A 56 -20.01 -4.80 -16.15
N SER A 57 -19.64 -5.43 -17.27
CA SER A 57 -18.77 -6.60 -17.27
C SER A 57 -17.46 -6.36 -16.50
N ASP A 58 -16.97 -5.12 -16.49
CA ASP A 58 -15.78 -4.71 -15.74
C ASP A 58 -15.94 -4.86 -14.22
N ASP A 59 -17.17 -4.73 -13.69
CA ASP A 59 -17.42 -4.80 -12.25
C ASP A 59 -17.43 -6.26 -11.76
N MET A 60 -18.01 -7.17 -12.57
CA MET A 60 -17.94 -8.62 -12.36
C MET A 60 -16.55 -9.23 -12.64
N ASP A 61 -15.72 -8.60 -13.47
CA ASP A 61 -14.35 -9.07 -13.74
C ASP A 61 -13.41 -8.66 -12.60
N SER A 62 -13.68 -7.53 -11.95
CA SER A 62 -12.92 -7.07 -10.77
C SER A 62 -12.96 -8.07 -9.61
N GLU A 63 -14.11 -8.71 -9.36
CA GLU A 63 -14.28 -9.75 -8.32
C GLU A 63 -13.45 -11.02 -8.58
N LYS A 64 -12.97 -11.23 -9.80
CA LYS A 64 -12.21 -12.43 -10.17
C LYS A 64 -10.70 -12.20 -10.23
N ARG A 65 -10.23 -10.97 -9.98
CA ARG A 65 -8.80 -10.63 -9.99
C ARG A 65 -8.14 -11.14 -8.71
N VAL A 66 -6.90 -11.59 -8.85
CA VAL A 66 -6.05 -12.00 -7.73
C VAL A 66 -5.37 -10.78 -7.15
N ASN A 67 -5.46 -10.59 -5.84
CA ASN A 67 -4.73 -9.54 -5.14
C ASN A 67 -3.28 -9.96 -4.93
N LEU A 68 -2.35 -9.17 -5.44
CA LEU A 68 -0.92 -9.32 -5.21
C LEU A 68 -0.43 -8.08 -4.45
N SER A 69 0.05 -8.27 -3.22
CA SER A 69 0.69 -7.20 -2.44
C SER A 69 2.18 -7.47 -2.29
N VAL A 70 3.00 -6.45 -2.49
CA VAL A 70 4.46 -6.50 -2.34
C VAL A 70 4.88 -5.42 -1.35
N TYR A 71 5.43 -5.85 -0.22
CA TYR A 71 5.99 -4.98 0.81
C TYR A 71 7.50 -4.94 0.63
N TYR A 72 8.08 -3.75 0.47
CA TYR A 72 9.45 -3.58 -0.01
C TYR A 72 10.07 -2.27 0.50
N GLU A 73 11.34 -2.05 0.16
CA GLU A 73 12.12 -0.85 0.46
C GLU A 73 12.86 -0.44 -0.81
N SER A 74 12.83 0.86 -1.16
CA SER A 74 13.36 1.41 -2.42
C SER A 74 14.88 1.29 -2.63
N LEU A 75 15.65 1.06 -1.56
CA LEU A 75 17.11 0.85 -1.61
C LEU A 75 17.54 -0.53 -1.09
N CYS A 76 16.61 -1.48 -0.99
CA CYS A 76 16.94 -2.86 -0.71
C CYS A 76 17.28 -3.60 -2.02
N PRO A 77 18.51 -4.14 -2.19
CA PRO A 77 18.91 -4.79 -3.45
C PRO A 77 18.04 -5.99 -3.84
N TYR A 78 17.50 -6.73 -2.86
CA TYR A 78 16.60 -7.86 -3.12
C TYR A 78 15.22 -7.40 -3.58
N CYS A 79 14.71 -6.29 -3.03
CA CYS A 79 13.46 -5.67 -3.46
C CYS A 79 13.58 -5.15 -4.88
N ALA A 80 14.63 -4.38 -5.14
CA ALA A 80 14.95 -3.84 -6.46
C ALA A 80 15.07 -4.94 -7.52
N ASN A 81 15.82 -6.01 -7.21
CA ASN A 81 15.94 -7.16 -8.11
C ASN A 81 14.58 -7.82 -8.36
N PHE A 82 13.77 -8.03 -7.32
CA PHE A 82 12.44 -8.61 -7.47
C PHE A 82 11.54 -7.74 -8.35
N ILE A 83 11.48 -6.42 -8.11
CA ILE A 83 10.64 -5.50 -8.88
C ILE A 83 11.08 -5.46 -10.35
N VAL A 84 12.38 -5.31 -10.58
CA VAL A 84 12.95 -5.10 -11.92
C VAL A 84 12.98 -6.39 -12.76
N ASN A 85 13.30 -7.53 -12.16
CA ASN A 85 13.53 -8.77 -12.91
C ASN A 85 12.40 -9.80 -12.79
N HIS A 86 11.56 -9.72 -11.75
CA HIS A 86 10.49 -10.71 -11.52
C HIS A 86 9.10 -10.08 -11.66
N LEU A 87 8.80 -9.03 -10.90
CA LEU A 87 7.47 -8.41 -10.84
C LEU A 87 7.06 -7.76 -12.16
N VAL A 88 8.02 -7.23 -12.94
CA VAL A 88 7.80 -6.69 -14.29
C VAL A 88 7.06 -7.65 -15.22
N ASN A 89 7.17 -8.97 -14.98
CA ASN A 89 6.48 -9.99 -15.76
C ASN A 89 4.95 -9.88 -15.68
N ILE A 90 4.39 -9.21 -14.66
CA ILE A 90 2.95 -8.90 -14.63
C ILE A 90 2.54 -8.08 -15.87
N PHE A 91 3.36 -7.10 -16.26
CA PHE A 91 3.09 -6.18 -17.36
C PHE A 91 3.62 -6.68 -18.70
N GLN A 92 4.61 -7.56 -18.70
CA GLN A 92 5.15 -8.18 -19.92
C GLN A 92 4.34 -9.39 -20.39
N THR A 93 3.40 -9.86 -19.57
CA THR A 93 2.50 -10.98 -19.89
C THR A 93 1.04 -10.53 -19.81
N ASP A 94 0.10 -11.45 -20.01
CA ASP A 94 -1.34 -11.20 -19.86
C ASP A 94 -1.84 -11.23 -18.40
N LEU A 95 -0.94 -11.32 -17.41
CA LEU A 95 -1.30 -11.29 -15.99
C LEU A 95 -1.83 -9.94 -15.50
N HIS A 96 -1.41 -8.82 -16.10
CA HIS A 96 -1.95 -7.49 -15.78
C HIS A 96 -3.47 -7.38 -15.96
N ASN A 97 -4.11 -8.31 -16.69
CA ASN A 97 -5.56 -8.37 -16.85
C ASN A 97 -6.27 -9.04 -15.67
N ILE A 98 -5.57 -9.84 -14.87
CA ILE A 98 -6.17 -10.66 -13.82
C ILE A 98 -5.61 -10.38 -12.43
N VAL A 99 -4.65 -9.46 -12.31
CA VAL A 99 -4.00 -9.08 -11.05
C VAL A 99 -4.45 -7.69 -10.63
N ASN A 100 -4.67 -7.53 -9.33
CA ASN A 100 -4.67 -6.25 -8.64
C ASN A 100 -3.35 -6.12 -7.88
N LEU A 101 -2.37 -5.41 -8.45
CA LEU A 101 -1.07 -5.22 -7.83
C LEU A 101 -1.12 -4.04 -6.86
N ARG A 102 -0.67 -4.29 -5.64
CA ARG A 102 -0.46 -3.28 -4.61
C ARG A 102 1.00 -3.28 -4.17
N LEU A 103 1.59 -2.09 -4.20
CA LEU A 103 2.96 -1.84 -3.76
C LEU A 103 2.92 -1.11 -2.42
N VAL A 104 3.79 -1.50 -1.50
CA VAL A 104 3.87 -0.97 -0.13
C VAL A 104 5.34 -0.67 0.18
N PRO A 105 5.86 0.51 -0.22
CA PRO A 105 7.18 0.96 0.23
C PRO A 105 7.08 1.25 1.73
N TRP A 106 7.82 0.51 2.54
CA TRP A 106 7.99 0.72 3.99
C TRP A 106 9.01 -0.30 4.53
N GLY A 107 8.74 -1.58 4.26
CA GLY A 107 9.58 -2.71 4.62
C GLY A 107 9.96 -2.81 6.10
N ASN A 108 11.25 -2.72 6.39
CA ASN A 108 11.83 -2.84 7.74
C ASN A 108 12.10 -1.48 8.39
N THR A 109 11.57 -0.39 7.83
CA THR A 109 11.67 0.94 8.43
C THR A 109 11.11 0.94 9.85
N GLN A 110 11.88 1.54 10.77
CA GLN A 110 11.55 1.59 12.19
C GLN A 110 11.10 3.00 12.57
N ILE A 111 9.94 3.07 13.24
CA ILE A 111 9.48 4.31 13.88
C ILE A 111 10.14 4.42 15.25
N ARG A 112 10.84 5.52 15.53
CA ARG A 112 11.44 5.81 16.84
C ARG A 112 10.78 7.02 17.50
N SER A 113 10.67 6.94 18.83
CA SER A 113 10.30 8.04 19.74
C SER A 113 8.96 8.71 19.41
N ASN A 114 7.83 8.25 19.98
CA ASN A 114 6.50 8.88 19.83
C ASN A 114 6.18 9.31 18.37
N ASP A 115 6.51 8.48 17.39
CA ASP A 115 6.31 8.75 15.95
C ASP A 115 7.02 10.00 15.39
N SER A 116 8.12 10.44 16.02
CA SER A 116 8.80 11.69 15.66
C SER A 116 9.82 11.57 14.52
N TYR A 117 10.43 10.40 14.31
CA TYR A 117 11.29 10.16 13.14
C TYR A 117 11.41 8.69 12.77
N TRP A 118 11.77 8.44 11.51
CA TRP A 118 11.95 7.11 10.93
C TRP A 118 13.42 6.77 10.74
N ILE A 119 13.73 5.49 10.85
CA ILE A 119 15.04 4.94 10.54
C ILE A 119 14.84 3.83 9.51
N CYS A 120 15.24 4.13 8.28
CA CYS A 120 15.31 3.16 7.20
C CYS A 120 16.69 2.46 7.21
N GLN A 121 16.77 1.23 6.72
CA GLN A 121 17.95 0.38 6.84
C GLN A 121 19.12 0.88 5.97
N HIS A 122 18.80 1.50 4.84
CA HIS A 122 19.76 1.95 3.83
C HIS A 122 19.98 3.48 3.86
N GLY A 123 19.58 4.14 4.95
CA GLY A 123 19.85 5.56 5.20
C GLY A 123 18.71 6.48 4.81
N VAL A 124 19.00 7.78 4.76
CA VAL A 124 17.98 8.83 4.54
C VAL A 124 17.43 8.84 3.13
N ASP A 125 18.24 8.47 2.14
CA ASP A 125 17.83 8.38 0.73
C ASP A 125 16.71 7.33 0.55
N GLU A 126 16.76 6.23 1.30
CA GLU A 126 15.70 5.21 1.30
C GLU A 126 14.39 5.79 1.85
N CYS A 127 14.45 6.46 3.00
CA CYS A 127 13.26 7.09 3.57
C CYS A 127 12.65 8.12 2.62
N GLU A 128 13.48 8.89 1.89
CA GLU A 128 13.01 9.86 0.91
C GLU A 128 12.34 9.18 -0.28
N LEU A 129 12.95 8.12 -0.80
CA LEU A 129 12.43 7.38 -1.94
C LEU A 129 11.18 6.58 -1.60
N ASP A 130 11.09 5.97 -0.41
CA ASP A 130 9.87 5.28 0.05
C ASP A 130 8.68 6.25 0.07
N VAL A 131 8.85 7.44 0.67
CA VAL A 131 7.83 8.52 0.65
C VAL A 131 7.48 8.93 -0.78
N THR A 132 8.49 9.06 -1.65
CA THR A 132 8.30 9.48 -3.05
C THR A 132 7.50 8.44 -3.82
N GLU A 133 7.77 7.15 -3.61
CA GLU A 133 7.06 6.04 -4.23
C GLU A 133 5.64 5.89 -3.67
N ALA A 134 5.43 6.08 -2.37
CA ALA A 134 4.10 6.18 -1.77
C ALA A 134 3.27 7.29 -2.42
N CYS A 135 3.88 8.47 -2.63
CA CYS A 135 3.25 9.57 -3.34
C CYS A 135 2.93 9.21 -4.80
N ALA A 136 3.82 8.52 -5.51
CA ALA A 136 3.58 8.06 -6.88
C ALA A 136 2.38 7.10 -6.95
N ILE A 137 2.27 6.14 -6.02
CA ILE A 137 1.15 5.19 -5.93
C ILE A 137 -0.17 5.93 -5.71
N ASN A 138 -0.19 6.91 -4.81
CA ASN A 138 -1.38 7.72 -4.52
C ASN A 138 -1.77 8.65 -5.68
N ALA A 139 -0.80 9.32 -6.29
CA ALA A 139 -1.04 10.31 -7.34
C ALA A 139 -1.43 9.68 -8.69
N TRP A 140 -0.92 8.49 -8.98
CA TRP A 140 -1.17 7.78 -10.25
C TRP A 140 -1.91 6.46 -10.00
N PRO A 141 -3.24 6.48 -9.82
CA PRO A 141 -4.02 5.31 -9.43
C PRO A 141 -4.04 4.20 -10.50
N ARG A 142 -3.63 4.50 -11.73
CA ARG A 142 -3.41 3.47 -12.76
C ARG A 142 -2.14 2.69 -12.42
N MET A 143 -2.31 1.40 -12.13
CA MET A 143 -1.24 0.42 -11.83
C MET A 143 0.00 0.58 -12.71
N GLU A 144 -0.18 0.65 -14.03
CA GLU A 144 0.93 0.78 -14.97
C GLU A 144 1.70 2.11 -14.83
N ALA A 145 1.03 3.19 -14.47
CA ALA A 145 1.64 4.52 -14.40
C ALA A 145 2.60 4.63 -13.20
N HIS A 146 2.16 4.28 -11.99
CA HIS A 146 3.06 4.28 -10.83
C HIS A 146 4.12 3.18 -10.91
N PHE A 147 3.78 2.01 -11.45
CA PHE A 147 4.77 0.92 -11.59
C PHE A 147 5.93 1.33 -12.51
N LYS A 148 5.68 2.04 -13.61
CA LYS A 148 6.76 2.53 -14.50
C LYS A 148 7.76 3.44 -13.79
N PHE A 149 7.27 4.29 -12.90
CA PHE A 149 8.12 5.16 -12.09
C PHE A 149 8.95 4.34 -11.11
N ILE A 150 8.29 3.51 -10.28
CA ILE A 150 8.95 2.67 -9.27
C ILE A 150 9.98 1.73 -9.92
N TYR A 151 9.61 1.05 -11.01
CA TYR A 151 10.53 0.23 -11.78
C TYR A 151 11.80 1.00 -12.22
N CYS A 152 11.64 2.26 -12.64
CA CYS A 152 12.77 3.09 -13.05
C CYS A 152 13.67 3.43 -11.87
N VAL A 153 13.10 3.82 -10.71
CA VAL A 153 13.84 4.12 -9.48
C VAL A 153 14.63 2.90 -9.02
N GLU A 154 13.96 1.76 -8.90
CA GLU A 154 14.57 0.48 -8.48
C GLU A 154 15.68 0.02 -9.45
N ARG A 155 15.48 0.23 -10.75
CA ARG A 155 16.52 -0.04 -11.76
C ARG A 155 17.73 0.86 -11.59
N LEU A 156 17.54 2.14 -11.27
CA LEU A 156 18.64 3.06 -10.97
C LEU A 156 19.38 2.63 -9.70
N HIS A 157 18.67 2.17 -8.67
CA HIS A 157 19.30 1.61 -7.47
C HIS A 157 20.20 0.41 -7.80
N LEU A 158 19.73 -0.56 -8.60
CA LEU A 158 20.56 -1.69 -9.07
C LEU A 158 21.81 -1.26 -9.86
N MET A 159 21.81 -0.05 -10.43
CA MET A 159 22.95 0.54 -11.14
C MET A 159 23.84 1.39 -10.24
N ASN A 160 23.59 1.46 -8.94
CA ASN A 160 24.21 2.41 -7.99
C ASN A 160 24.03 3.88 -8.42
N ARG A 161 22.85 4.20 -8.93
CA ARG A 161 22.49 5.52 -9.47
C ARG A 161 21.16 6.04 -8.91
N HIS A 162 20.77 5.63 -7.71
CA HIS A 162 19.49 6.04 -7.12
C HIS A 162 19.35 7.56 -6.96
N ALA A 163 20.45 8.30 -6.82
CA ALA A 163 20.43 9.77 -6.84
C ALA A 163 19.88 10.38 -8.16
N ASP A 164 19.88 9.62 -9.26
CA ASP A 164 19.32 10.04 -10.55
C ASP A 164 17.80 9.81 -10.63
N TRP A 165 17.12 9.39 -9.55
CA TRP A 165 15.70 9.06 -9.55
C TRP A 165 14.78 10.13 -10.16
N PRO A 166 15.03 11.46 -10.06
CA PRO A 166 14.15 12.45 -10.68
C PRO A 166 14.11 12.33 -12.21
N SER A 167 15.13 11.72 -12.83
CA SER A 167 15.13 11.42 -14.27
C SER A 167 14.01 10.46 -14.69
N CYS A 168 13.45 9.69 -13.75
CA CYS A 168 12.37 8.74 -14.01
C CYS A 168 11.05 9.42 -14.40
N TYR A 169 10.83 10.69 -14.05
CA TYR A 169 9.68 11.46 -14.53
C TYR A 169 9.73 11.62 -16.05
N ALA A 170 10.80 12.25 -16.54
CA ALA A 170 10.97 12.54 -17.96
C ALA A 170 11.08 11.25 -18.80
N ALA A 171 11.79 10.24 -18.30
CA ALA A 171 11.96 8.95 -18.98
C ALA A 171 10.62 8.23 -19.23
N ASN A 172 9.60 8.49 -18.41
CA ASN A 172 8.28 7.86 -18.51
C ASN A 172 7.16 8.82 -18.94
N GLY A 173 7.47 10.07 -19.26
CA GLY A 173 6.47 11.09 -19.61
C GLY A 173 5.50 11.40 -18.48
N LEU A 174 5.97 11.35 -17.23
CA LEU A 174 5.18 11.55 -16.02
C LEU A 174 5.35 12.98 -15.49
N ASP A 175 4.25 13.60 -15.06
CA ASP A 175 4.26 14.92 -14.43
C ASP A 175 4.77 14.81 -12.98
N PRO A 176 5.88 15.48 -12.60
CA PRO A 176 6.39 15.43 -11.23
C PRO A 176 5.48 16.16 -10.23
N LYS A 177 4.68 17.14 -10.69
CA LYS A 177 3.97 18.06 -9.80
C LYS A 177 3.10 17.37 -8.73
N PRO A 178 2.30 16.34 -9.03
CA PRO A 178 1.51 15.65 -8.02
C PRO A 178 2.34 14.97 -6.91
N ILE A 179 3.55 14.51 -7.24
CA ILE A 179 4.46 13.85 -6.29
C ILE A 179 5.12 14.92 -5.43
N ASP A 180 5.63 15.99 -6.05
CA ASP A 180 6.20 17.12 -5.33
C ASP A 180 5.18 17.74 -4.36
N ASP A 181 3.93 17.94 -4.81
CA ASP A 181 2.87 18.48 -3.96
C ASP A 181 2.58 17.51 -2.79
N CYS A 182 2.50 16.20 -3.05
CA CYS A 182 2.29 15.16 -2.02
C CYS A 182 3.42 15.07 -1.00
N TYR A 183 4.67 15.20 -1.45
CA TYR A 183 5.84 15.19 -0.57
C TYR A 183 5.86 16.45 0.30
N ASN A 184 5.74 17.62 -0.33
CA ASN A 184 5.90 18.91 0.34
C ASN A 184 4.74 19.29 1.26
N ASN A 185 3.53 18.78 1.02
CA ASN A 185 2.38 19.04 1.89
C ASN A 185 2.26 18.05 3.08
N GLY A 186 3.18 17.08 3.18
CA GLY A 186 3.21 16.07 4.23
C GLY A 186 2.24 14.90 4.04
N LEU A 187 1.53 14.81 2.91
CA LEU A 187 0.68 13.67 2.57
C LEU A 187 1.52 12.40 2.42
N GLY A 188 2.70 12.48 1.79
CA GLY A 188 3.62 11.35 1.67
C GLY A 188 3.95 10.73 3.03
N TYR A 189 4.17 11.57 4.05
CA TYR A 189 4.44 11.09 5.40
C TYR A 189 3.24 10.35 6.02
N GLN A 190 2.02 10.81 5.73
CA GLN A 190 0.79 10.16 6.20
C GLN A 190 0.55 8.82 5.51
N LEU A 191 0.87 8.72 4.22
CA LEU A 191 0.78 7.48 3.44
C LEU A 191 1.72 6.42 4.00
N GLU A 192 2.99 6.77 4.20
CA GLU A 192 3.99 5.90 4.81
C GLU A 192 3.61 5.47 6.24
N LYS A 193 3.04 6.36 7.07
CA LYS A 193 2.50 5.96 8.38
C LYS A 193 1.40 4.90 8.23
N ALA A 194 0.51 5.05 7.26
CA ALA A 194 -0.53 4.05 6.99
C ALA A 194 0.07 2.72 6.50
N TYR A 195 1.13 2.77 5.67
CA TYR A 195 1.87 1.57 5.27
C TYR A 195 2.62 0.92 6.44
N ALA A 196 3.14 1.69 7.39
CA ALA A 196 3.72 1.19 8.62
C ALA A 196 2.70 0.43 9.46
N ASP A 197 1.53 1.05 9.69
CA ASP A 197 0.43 0.46 10.46
C ASP A 197 -0.06 -0.83 9.78
N GLU A 198 -0.22 -0.82 8.46
CA GLU A 198 -0.58 -2.01 7.69
C GLU A 198 0.48 -3.11 7.79
N THR A 199 1.75 -2.78 7.54
CA THR A 199 2.86 -3.73 7.58
C THR A 199 2.99 -4.38 8.96
N ALA A 200 2.75 -3.61 10.04
CA ALA A 200 2.74 -4.12 11.41
C ALA A 200 1.62 -5.14 11.69
N THR A 201 0.56 -5.16 10.88
CA THR A 201 -0.56 -6.11 11.01
C THR A 201 -0.40 -7.38 10.19
N LEU A 202 0.68 -7.50 9.40
CA LEU A 202 0.96 -8.71 8.62
C LEU A 202 1.00 -9.95 9.51
N ASN A 203 0.37 -11.03 9.03
CA ASN A 203 0.32 -12.30 9.72
C ASN A 203 0.65 -13.49 8.78
N PRO A 204 1.75 -14.22 9.04
CA PRO A 204 2.80 -13.90 10.00
C PRO A 204 3.46 -12.54 9.71
N GLN A 205 4.03 -11.94 10.75
CA GLN A 205 4.86 -10.74 10.60
C GLN A 205 5.97 -11.03 9.58
N HIS A 206 6.25 -10.07 8.71
CA HIS A 206 7.32 -10.22 7.74
C HIS A 206 8.67 -10.37 8.45
N ARG A 207 9.55 -11.20 7.86
CA ARG A 207 10.87 -11.51 8.44
C ARG A 207 12.03 -11.03 7.57
N PHE A 208 11.71 -10.55 6.37
CA PHE A 208 12.60 -10.03 5.35
C PHE A 208 11.73 -9.28 4.33
N VAL A 209 12.39 -8.54 3.45
CA VAL A 209 11.80 -7.95 2.25
C VAL A 209 12.56 -8.43 1.00
N PRO A 210 11.92 -8.51 -0.18
CA PRO A 210 10.51 -8.24 -0.41
C PRO A 210 9.61 -9.30 0.26
N TRP A 211 8.50 -8.85 0.83
CA TRP A 211 7.48 -9.72 1.40
C TRP A 211 6.27 -9.74 0.48
N VAL A 212 5.97 -10.89 -0.12
CA VAL A 212 4.96 -11.03 -1.16
C VAL A 212 3.76 -11.81 -0.64
N VAL A 213 2.57 -11.29 -0.90
CA VAL A 213 1.29 -11.84 -0.47
C VAL A 213 0.35 -11.98 -1.66
N VAL A 214 -0.19 -13.17 -1.88
CA VAL A 214 -1.19 -13.46 -2.92
C VAL A 214 -2.50 -13.86 -2.25
N ASP A 215 -3.58 -13.10 -2.44
CA ASP A 215 -4.89 -13.31 -1.79
C ASP A 215 -4.77 -13.59 -0.27
N ASN A 216 -4.06 -12.72 0.44
CA ASN A 216 -3.76 -12.83 1.88
C ASN A 216 -2.88 -14.03 2.28
N PHE A 217 -2.34 -14.78 1.31
CA PHE A 217 -1.39 -15.87 1.56
C PHE A 217 0.05 -15.37 1.37
N PRO A 218 0.85 -15.25 2.45
CA PRO A 218 2.25 -14.84 2.35
C PRO A 218 3.12 -15.96 1.79
N LEU A 219 3.86 -15.66 0.74
CA LEU A 219 4.67 -16.64 0.00
C LEU A 219 5.97 -17.02 0.73
N GLN A 220 6.39 -16.20 1.69
CA GLN A 220 7.66 -16.38 2.41
C GLN A 220 8.82 -16.61 1.43
N GLN A 221 9.63 -17.66 1.61
CA GLN A 221 10.82 -17.91 0.79
C GLN A 221 10.50 -18.26 -0.67
N ASP A 222 9.23 -18.55 -0.98
CA ASP A 222 8.77 -18.89 -2.34
C ASP A 222 8.28 -17.65 -3.11
N PHE A 223 8.62 -16.44 -2.64
CA PHE A 223 8.12 -15.18 -3.21
C PHE A 223 8.41 -14.98 -4.70
N GLU A 224 9.52 -15.53 -5.21
CA GLU A 224 9.86 -15.47 -6.64
C GLU A 224 8.89 -16.29 -7.51
N ASN A 225 8.21 -17.29 -6.92
CA ASN A 225 7.22 -18.14 -7.60
C ASN A 225 5.81 -17.51 -7.63
N PHE A 226 5.67 -16.21 -7.32
CA PHE A 226 4.38 -15.52 -7.23
C PHE A 226 3.44 -15.70 -8.43
N ILE A 227 3.97 -15.83 -9.66
CA ILE A 227 3.15 -16.12 -10.86
C ILE A 227 2.42 -17.46 -10.70
N GLY A 228 3.10 -18.50 -10.23
CA GLY A 228 2.47 -19.79 -9.97
C GLY A 228 1.34 -19.69 -8.95
N TYR A 229 1.55 -18.91 -7.88
CA TYR A 229 0.52 -18.64 -6.88
C TYR A 229 -0.67 -17.85 -7.45
N ILE A 230 -0.42 -16.84 -8.29
CA ILE A 230 -1.48 -16.09 -8.98
C ILE A 230 -2.31 -17.05 -9.83
N CYS A 231 -1.65 -17.85 -10.68
CA CYS A 231 -2.32 -18.78 -11.56
C CYS A 231 -3.13 -19.84 -10.80
N LYS A 232 -2.62 -20.29 -9.64
CA LYS A 232 -3.33 -21.22 -8.75
C LYS A 232 -4.50 -20.55 -8.02
N ALA A 233 -4.39 -19.27 -7.68
CA ALA A 233 -5.43 -18.51 -6.97
C ALA A 233 -6.57 -18.07 -7.89
N TYR A 234 -6.26 -17.73 -9.14
CA TYR A 234 -7.21 -17.20 -10.11
C TYR A 234 -8.41 -18.14 -10.35
N ARG A 235 -9.60 -17.55 -10.40
CA ARG A 235 -10.90 -18.27 -10.57
C ARG A 235 -11.70 -17.78 -11.78
N GLY A 236 -11.10 -16.96 -12.64
CA GLY A 236 -11.76 -16.50 -13.86
C GLY A 236 -11.78 -17.55 -14.97
N ASP A 237 -12.74 -17.39 -15.89
CA ASP A 237 -13.03 -18.38 -16.93
C ASP A 237 -11.96 -18.38 -18.04
N SER A 238 -11.33 -17.24 -18.28
CA SER A 238 -10.27 -17.07 -19.28
C SER A 238 -8.90 -17.19 -18.63
N ILE A 239 -8.28 -18.37 -18.73
CA ILE A 239 -6.95 -18.65 -18.18
C ILE A 239 -5.87 -17.90 -19.00
N PRO A 240 -5.07 -17.00 -18.38
CA PRO A 240 -3.97 -16.31 -19.05
C PRO A 240 -2.94 -17.28 -19.62
N ASN A 241 -2.29 -16.92 -20.73
CA ASN A 241 -1.22 -17.69 -21.33
C ASN A 241 -0.04 -17.88 -20.37
N ALA A 242 0.27 -16.87 -19.54
CA ALA A 242 1.27 -16.99 -18.48
C ALA A 242 0.99 -18.13 -17.49
N CYS A 243 -0.26 -18.54 -17.35
CA CYS A 243 -0.69 -19.62 -16.46
C CYS A 243 -0.77 -20.99 -17.14
N ARG A 244 -0.47 -21.09 -18.44
CA ARG A 244 -0.55 -22.36 -19.19
C ARG A 244 0.74 -23.18 -19.11
N SER A 245 1.85 -22.61 -18.64
CA SER A 245 3.09 -23.37 -18.42
C SER A 245 3.00 -24.20 -17.15
N THR A 246 3.37 -25.48 -17.24
CA THR A 246 3.28 -26.46 -16.16
C THR A 246 4.48 -26.46 -15.21
N SER A 247 5.34 -25.45 -15.24
CA SER A 247 6.65 -25.47 -14.55
C SER A 247 6.72 -24.63 -13.27
N PHE A 248 5.58 -24.25 -12.68
CA PHE A 248 5.59 -23.63 -11.35
C PHE A 248 5.65 -24.75 -10.29
N GLU A 249 6.85 -25.15 -9.90
CA GLU A 249 7.06 -25.97 -8.70
C GLU A 249 6.76 -25.10 -7.47
N ILE A 250 5.48 -24.92 -7.17
CA ILE A 250 5.02 -24.20 -5.97
C ILE A 250 5.43 -25.05 -4.78
N ASN A 251 6.28 -24.50 -3.89
CA ASN A 251 6.62 -25.19 -2.66
C ASN A 251 5.36 -25.27 -1.78
N SER A 252 4.74 -26.45 -1.75
CA SER A 252 3.60 -26.72 -0.90
C SER A 252 4.05 -26.83 0.56
N PHE A 253 4.32 -25.70 1.23
CA PHE A 253 4.21 -25.65 2.68
C PHE A 253 2.73 -25.68 3.01
N ALA A 254 2.20 -26.91 3.01
CA ALA A 254 0.82 -27.19 3.35
C ALA A 254 0.49 -26.58 4.72
N VAL A 255 -0.62 -25.86 4.75
CA VAL A 255 -1.39 -25.55 5.95
C VAL A 255 -1.65 -26.87 6.69
N ALA A 256 -0.82 -27.18 7.69
CA ALA A 256 -1.07 -28.29 8.58
C ALA A 256 -2.07 -27.83 9.64
N THR A 257 -3.37 -27.98 9.36
CA THR A 257 -4.37 -28.14 10.41
C THR A 257 -4.15 -29.50 11.08
N SER A 258 -3.28 -29.56 12.09
CA SER A 258 -3.30 -30.64 13.08
C SER A 258 -2.62 -30.18 14.36
N THR A 259 -3.32 -30.43 15.47
CA THR A 259 -2.98 -30.26 16.88
C THR A 259 -1.52 -30.60 17.27
N PRO A 260 -1.01 -30.01 18.39
CA PRO A 260 0.41 -30.00 18.71
C PRO A 260 0.91 -31.35 19.22
N GLN A 261 1.98 -31.87 18.62
CA GLN A 261 2.89 -32.76 19.30
C GLN A 261 4.33 -32.25 19.17
N GLU A 262 4.99 -32.21 20.32
CA GLU A 262 6.36 -31.76 20.54
C GLU A 262 7.34 -32.54 19.67
N GLY A 263 8.14 -31.81 18.88
CA GLY A 263 9.21 -32.35 18.06
C GLY A 263 9.80 -31.27 17.18
N GLY A 264 10.68 -30.44 17.74
CA GLY A 264 11.35 -29.38 17.00
C GLY A 264 12.22 -29.93 15.87
N ILE A 265 11.81 -29.69 14.62
CA ILE A 265 12.63 -29.98 13.44
C ILE A 265 13.67 -28.87 13.31
N LYS A 266 14.95 -29.21 13.51
CA LYS A 266 16.07 -28.33 13.17
C LYS A 266 16.17 -28.23 11.64
N VAL A 267 15.98 -27.02 11.11
CA VAL A 267 16.22 -26.71 9.69
C VAL A 267 17.73 -26.52 9.50
N ASP A 268 18.32 -27.30 8.59
CA ASP A 268 19.74 -27.23 8.25
C ASP A 268 20.04 -26.05 7.30
N MET A 269 20.55 -24.96 7.90
CA MET A 269 20.96 -23.74 7.20
C MET A 269 22.10 -23.95 6.19
N SER A 270 22.85 -25.07 6.29
CA SER A 270 24.02 -25.31 5.45
C SER A 270 23.67 -25.65 4.01
N GLU A 271 22.54 -26.34 3.79
CA GLU A 271 22.02 -26.65 2.45
C GLU A 271 21.56 -25.38 1.72
N TRP A 272 20.96 -24.44 2.46
CA TRP A 272 20.49 -23.15 1.96
C TRP A 272 21.67 -22.23 1.58
N LEU A 273 22.67 -22.10 2.46
CA LEU A 273 23.88 -21.33 2.17
C LEU A 273 24.64 -21.88 0.95
N ARG A 274 24.74 -23.20 0.79
CA ARG A 274 25.37 -23.83 -0.40
C ARG A 274 24.63 -23.56 -1.72
N ARG A 275 23.30 -23.34 -1.67
CA ARG A 275 22.53 -22.94 -2.86
C ARG A 275 22.79 -21.48 -3.22
N GLN A 276 22.87 -20.59 -2.24
CA GLN A 276 23.16 -19.17 -2.45
C GLN A 276 24.57 -18.92 -3.00
N THR A 277 25.59 -19.66 -2.53
CA THR A 277 26.97 -19.50 -3.05
C THR A 277 27.11 -19.93 -4.52
N ARG A 278 26.33 -20.92 -4.96
CA ARG A 278 26.34 -21.39 -6.36
C ARG A 278 25.76 -20.35 -7.33
N ASN A 279 24.70 -19.64 -6.93
CA ASN A 279 24.08 -18.61 -7.76
C ASN A 279 24.96 -17.35 -7.87
N LEU A 280 25.68 -16.99 -6.80
CA LEU A 280 26.65 -15.89 -6.82
C LEU A 280 27.88 -16.19 -7.70
N LEU A 281 28.40 -17.43 -7.66
CA LEU A 281 29.54 -17.84 -8.48
C LEU A 281 29.18 -18.00 -9.96
N GLY A 282 27.96 -18.43 -10.29
CA GLY A 282 27.49 -18.51 -11.69
C GLY A 282 27.43 -17.15 -12.39
N SER A 283 27.20 -16.07 -11.63
CA SER A 283 27.15 -14.70 -12.15
C SER A 283 28.54 -14.10 -12.40
N ALA A 284 29.59 -14.64 -11.76
CA ALA A 284 30.96 -14.16 -11.90
C ALA A 284 31.71 -14.73 -13.13
N CYS A 285 31.20 -15.79 -13.76
CA CYS A 285 31.84 -16.45 -14.91
C CYS A 285 31.36 -15.95 -16.29
N ALA A 286 30.42 -14.98 -16.35
CA ALA A 286 29.86 -14.48 -17.60
C ALA A 286 30.52 -13.20 -18.13
N GLY A 287 31.66 -12.77 -17.56
CA GLY A 287 32.25 -11.46 -17.87
C GLY A 287 33.77 -11.47 -18.00
N SER A 288 34.33 -12.16 -19.01
CA SER A 288 35.62 -11.79 -19.59
C SER A 288 35.91 -12.62 -20.84
N ASN A 289 35.72 -12.04 -22.01
CA ASN A 289 36.39 -12.50 -23.23
C ASN A 289 37.00 -11.26 -23.92
N PRO A 290 38.32 -11.05 -23.87
CA PRO A 290 38.96 -9.99 -24.64
C PRO A 290 39.11 -10.50 -26.08
N ALA A 291 38.46 -9.83 -27.03
CA ALA A 291 38.73 -10.05 -28.44
C ALA A 291 40.12 -9.47 -28.77
N VAL A 292 40.98 -10.33 -29.29
CA VAL A 292 42.24 -9.98 -29.96
C VAL A 292 41.91 -9.86 -31.45
N ASP A 293 42.09 -8.68 -32.01
CA ASP A 293 42.74 -8.40 -33.31
C ASP A 293 42.96 -6.89 -33.48
#